data_AF-A0A9E4L7Z0-F1
#
_entry.id   AF-A0A9E4L7Z0-F1
#
_cell.length_a   1.000
_cell.length_b   1.000
_cell.length_c   1.000
_cell.angle_alpha   90.00
_cell.angle_beta   90.00
_cell.angle_gamma   90.00
#
_symmetry.space_group_name_H-M   'P 1'
#
loop_
_entity.id
_entity.type
_entity.pdbx_description
1 polymer ?
#
loop_
_entity_poly.entity_id
_entity_poly.type
_entity_poly.pdbx_seq_one_letter_code
_entity_poly.pdbx_strand_id
1 'polypeptide(L)'
;MASIDFATDTPRDATIPYLPAEAYPFEAPYTAEEMGFRSMEFPHMPRWNCVQIEDGGVLTPSGYLSNLKVIVLVHYREPAGLLGHLTAPPGELFSRWLTQDLMPPENHGNQLLFISYRTDKEQRKKADLFGYSPTLRRVRRFPQPLREERMIGWPLTYDDSVGRDAWEFNWRLLGTDVLHETIRFPVTRQTITLASPGGVFTDVAAKDLKLMGEDYAHYNPDGSVSTYVVEARPKADWLPDYYAGRVIYWLDQHLFYPLRTEVHSPDGELLFIDERVATIMNPDLGDRGYHNLIAVWWDVREDFYGYSVHDAMSVKTWSQKDLDVFFSPDFMRRGWFPEPLKTQAAISSPDEFFLRPYLYRDKFPEARSFQLPASLEARIRAQNAAGRIVFGEDGELAQAAVPVD
;
A
#
# COMPACT_ATOMS: atom_id res chain seq x y z
N MET A 1 18.16 14.37 13.51
CA MET A 1 17.66 14.84 12.21
C MET A 1 18.69 14.44 11.16
N ALA A 2 18.30 13.65 10.16
CA ALA A 2 19.20 13.39 9.03
C ALA A 2 19.40 14.70 8.23
N SER A 3 20.58 14.88 7.66
CA SER A 3 20.87 16.06 6.83
C SER A 3 20.10 15.94 5.49
N ILE A 4 19.56 17.05 4.98
CA ILE A 4 18.90 17.10 3.67
C ILE A 4 19.88 17.73 2.67
N ASP A 5 19.96 17.13 1.48
CA ASP A 5 20.54 17.78 0.31
C ASP A 5 19.42 18.45 -0.50
N PHE A 6 19.51 19.78 -0.64
CA PHE A 6 18.55 20.59 -1.39
C PHE A 6 18.89 20.68 -2.89
N ALA A 7 19.88 19.93 -3.36
CA ALA A 7 20.14 19.78 -4.79
C ALA A 7 18.88 19.34 -5.53
N THR A 8 18.62 19.99 -6.67
CA THR A 8 17.50 19.65 -7.55
C THR A 8 17.77 18.39 -8.37
N ASP A 9 19.04 18.00 -8.49
CA ASP A 9 19.50 16.85 -9.26
C ASP A 9 20.40 15.97 -8.41
N THR A 10 20.05 14.69 -8.32
CA THR A 10 20.91 13.67 -7.73
C THR A 10 21.99 13.25 -8.73
N PRO A 11 23.27 13.14 -8.32
CA PRO A 11 24.32 12.59 -9.15
C PRO A 11 23.94 11.22 -9.72
N ARG A 12 24.35 10.90 -10.95
CA ARG A 12 23.91 9.68 -11.67
C ARG A 12 24.96 8.60 -11.72
N ASP A 13 24.53 7.35 -11.61
CA ASP A 13 25.39 6.19 -11.84
C ASP A 13 25.93 6.20 -13.28
N ALA A 14 27.22 5.89 -13.42
CA ALA A 14 27.91 5.95 -14.70
C ALA A 14 27.48 4.85 -15.69
N THR A 15 26.91 3.76 -15.18
CA THR A 15 26.50 2.57 -15.95
C THR A 15 24.99 2.56 -16.17
N ILE A 16 24.20 2.97 -15.18
CA ILE A 16 22.75 2.97 -15.19
C ILE A 16 22.25 4.41 -14.91
N PRO A 17 22.18 5.29 -15.92
CA PRO A 17 22.03 6.74 -15.71
C PRO A 17 20.74 7.20 -15.03
N TYR A 18 19.75 6.32 -14.87
CA TYR A 18 18.50 6.61 -14.16
C TYR A 18 18.53 6.22 -12.68
N LEU A 19 19.65 5.69 -12.18
CA LEU A 19 19.90 5.45 -10.76
C LEU A 19 20.81 6.53 -10.16
N PRO A 20 20.70 6.82 -8.85
CA PRO A 20 21.69 7.63 -8.14
C PRO A 20 23.10 7.05 -8.24
N ALA A 21 24.12 7.92 -8.23
CA ALA A 21 25.53 7.53 -8.29
C ALA A 21 25.99 6.82 -7.01
N GLU A 22 25.43 7.21 -5.87
CA GLU A 22 25.67 6.52 -4.61
C GLU A 22 24.99 5.15 -4.64
N ALA A 23 25.72 4.11 -4.20
CA ALA A 23 25.16 2.77 -4.13
C ALA A 23 24.15 2.68 -2.96
N TYR A 24 23.04 1.99 -3.18
CA TYR A 24 22.08 1.71 -2.12
C TYR A 24 22.69 0.77 -1.05
N PRO A 25 22.48 1.00 0.25
CA PRO A 25 21.68 2.07 0.85
C PRO A 25 22.41 3.43 0.87
N PHE A 26 21.68 4.50 0.58
CA PHE A 26 22.22 5.86 0.61
C PHE A 26 22.47 6.34 2.05
N GLU A 27 23.44 7.24 2.20
CA GLU A 27 23.79 7.93 3.43
C GLU A 27 23.34 9.40 3.39
N ALA A 28 23.18 10.01 4.56
CA ALA A 28 22.85 11.43 4.64
C ALA A 28 24.06 12.30 4.23
N PRO A 29 23.88 13.46 3.59
CA PRO A 29 22.60 14.12 3.31
C PRO A 29 21.81 13.51 2.13
N TYR A 30 20.49 13.42 2.27
CA TYR A 30 19.62 12.82 1.26
C TYR A 30 19.02 13.86 0.30
N THR A 31 19.09 13.59 -0.99
CA THR A 31 18.29 14.26 -2.03
C THR A 31 16.84 13.74 -2.02
N ALA A 32 15.90 14.50 -2.58
CA ALA A 32 14.50 14.08 -2.66
C ALA A 32 14.29 12.78 -3.47
N GLU A 33 15.13 12.54 -4.48
CA GLU A 33 15.08 11.30 -5.26
C GLU A 33 15.54 10.10 -4.43
N GLU A 34 16.63 10.21 -3.66
CA GLU A 34 17.09 9.14 -2.77
C GLU A 34 16.04 8.80 -1.72
N MET A 35 15.30 9.80 -1.19
CA MET A 35 14.14 9.57 -0.33
C MET A 35 13.05 8.76 -1.07
N GLY A 36 12.77 9.10 -2.32
CA GLY A 36 11.87 8.37 -3.21
C GLY A 36 12.28 6.91 -3.41
N PHE A 37 13.55 6.67 -3.70
CA PHE A 37 14.11 5.31 -3.78
C PHE A 37 13.98 4.57 -2.45
N ARG A 38 14.35 5.19 -1.32
CA ARG A 38 14.24 4.55 0.01
C ARG A 38 12.79 4.15 0.33
N SER A 39 11.80 4.95 -0.09
CA SER A 39 10.39 4.59 0.09
C SER A 39 9.97 3.31 -0.66
N MET A 40 10.67 2.97 -1.76
CA MET A 40 10.41 1.75 -2.52
C MET A 40 10.73 0.47 -1.72
N GLU A 41 11.47 0.55 -0.62
CA GLU A 41 11.69 -0.58 0.30
C GLU A 41 10.37 -1.12 0.87
N PHE A 42 9.33 -0.29 0.94
CA PHE A 42 8.06 -0.58 1.62
C PHE A 42 6.83 -0.54 0.70
N PRO A 43 6.75 -1.40 -0.35
CA PRO A 43 5.52 -1.55 -1.11
C PRO A 43 4.43 -2.25 -0.28
N HIS A 44 3.25 -2.40 -0.85
CA HIS A 44 2.13 -3.10 -0.20
C HIS A 44 2.46 -4.59 0.08
N MET A 45 3.25 -5.24 -0.77
CA MET A 45 3.82 -6.56 -0.49
C MET A 45 5.22 -6.41 0.11
N PRO A 46 5.59 -7.21 1.14
CA PRO A 46 6.93 -7.13 1.74
C PRO A 46 8.00 -7.50 0.71
N ARG A 47 9.24 -6.98 0.84
CA ARG A 47 10.37 -7.30 -0.06
C ARG A 47 11.26 -8.47 0.42
N TRP A 48 10.67 -9.38 1.17
CA TRP A 48 11.35 -10.56 1.71
C TRP A 48 10.44 -11.79 1.62
N ASN A 49 11.04 -12.95 1.80
CA ASN A 49 10.34 -14.23 1.74
C ASN A 49 9.43 -14.40 2.98
N CYS A 50 8.13 -14.58 2.77
CA CYS A 50 7.19 -14.81 3.86
C CYS A 50 5.93 -15.55 3.39
N VAL A 51 5.09 -15.90 4.35
CA VAL A 51 3.67 -16.21 4.15
C VAL A 51 2.86 -15.33 5.07
N GLN A 52 1.77 -14.78 4.56
CA GLN A 52 0.83 -13.95 5.33
C GLN A 52 -0.61 -14.29 4.98
N ILE A 53 -1.53 -13.88 5.83
CA ILE A 53 -2.95 -13.76 5.47
C ILE A 53 -3.33 -12.29 5.48
N GLU A 54 -3.99 -11.85 4.42
CA GLU A 54 -4.58 -10.52 4.37
C GLU A 54 -6.06 -10.64 4.66
N ASP A 55 -6.50 -9.94 5.70
CA ASP A 55 -7.91 -9.67 5.96
C ASP A 55 -8.23 -8.28 5.41
N GLY A 56 -9.03 -8.23 4.36
CA GLY A 56 -9.34 -6.98 3.69
C GLY A 56 -10.82 -6.84 3.44
N GLY A 57 -11.21 -5.67 2.98
CA GLY A 57 -12.57 -5.42 2.59
C GLY A 57 -12.75 -4.06 1.96
N VAL A 58 -13.89 -3.89 1.32
CA VAL A 58 -14.27 -2.66 0.65
C VAL A 58 -15.63 -2.21 1.11
N LEU A 59 -15.83 -0.90 1.14
CA LEU A 59 -17.09 -0.28 1.48
C LEU A 59 -17.50 0.68 0.36
N THR A 60 -18.65 0.43 -0.26
CA THR A 60 -19.17 1.28 -1.32
C THR A 60 -19.88 2.52 -0.76
N PRO A 61 -20.11 3.54 -1.60
CA PRO A 61 -20.95 4.69 -1.21
C PRO A 61 -22.39 4.35 -0.84
N SER A 62 -22.87 3.17 -1.22
CA SER A 62 -24.20 2.66 -0.89
C SER A 62 -24.22 1.80 0.37
N GLY A 63 -23.14 1.78 1.15
CA GLY A 63 -23.04 1.00 2.39
C GLY A 63 -22.87 -0.49 2.21
N TYR A 64 -22.58 -0.96 0.99
CA TYR A 64 -22.27 -2.36 0.76
C TYR A 64 -20.85 -2.64 1.24
N LEU A 65 -20.74 -3.46 2.29
CA LEU A 65 -19.49 -3.99 2.81
C LEU A 65 -19.24 -5.38 2.21
N SER A 66 -18.05 -5.57 1.65
CA SER A 66 -17.57 -6.88 1.20
C SER A 66 -16.21 -7.14 1.82
N ASN A 67 -16.02 -8.35 2.35
CA ASN A 67 -14.77 -8.78 2.97
C ASN A 67 -14.06 -9.83 2.11
N LEU A 68 -12.75 -9.75 2.08
CA LEU A 68 -11.82 -10.68 1.44
C LEU A 68 -10.92 -11.27 2.52
N LYS A 69 -10.60 -12.56 2.40
CA LYS A 69 -9.46 -13.16 3.09
C LYS A 69 -8.61 -13.87 2.07
N VAL A 70 -7.31 -13.58 2.04
CA VAL A 70 -6.40 -14.18 1.07
C VAL A 70 -5.10 -14.60 1.75
N ILE A 71 -4.66 -15.83 1.52
CA ILE A 71 -3.31 -16.25 1.93
C ILE A 71 -2.36 -15.91 0.79
N VAL A 72 -1.20 -15.34 1.13
CA VAL A 72 -0.17 -14.97 0.16
C VAL A 72 1.14 -15.65 0.52
N LEU A 73 1.70 -16.39 -0.44
CA LEU A 73 3.09 -16.85 -0.40
C LEU A 73 3.94 -15.83 -1.16
N VAL A 74 5.01 -15.38 -0.54
CA VAL A 74 5.87 -14.33 -1.10
C VAL A 74 7.28 -14.89 -1.27
N HIS A 75 7.81 -14.77 -2.48
CA HIS A 75 9.20 -15.06 -2.78
C HIS A 75 9.88 -13.87 -3.46
N TYR A 76 11.06 -13.51 -2.97
CA TYR A 76 11.96 -12.53 -3.57
C TYR A 76 13.31 -13.17 -3.87
N ARG A 77 13.94 -12.63 -4.92
CA ARG A 77 15.34 -12.87 -5.23
C ARG A 77 16.23 -12.39 -4.08
N GLU A 78 17.40 -13.03 -3.94
CA GLU A 78 18.48 -12.52 -3.09
C GLU A 78 19.40 -11.53 -3.84
N PRO A 79 19.91 -10.47 -3.18
CA PRO A 79 19.65 -10.13 -1.78
C PRO A 79 18.23 -9.58 -1.56
N ALA A 80 17.57 -9.96 -0.46
CA ALA A 80 16.26 -9.42 -0.11
C ALA A 80 16.23 -7.89 0.05
N GLY A 81 15.04 -7.31 -0.04
CA GLY A 81 14.80 -5.87 0.06
C GLY A 81 14.88 -5.13 -1.27
N LEU A 82 14.97 -3.80 -1.22
CA LEU A 82 15.11 -2.97 -2.42
C LEU A 82 16.41 -3.25 -3.17
N LEU A 83 17.48 -3.61 -2.45
CA LEU A 83 18.79 -3.88 -3.06
C LEU A 83 18.69 -4.95 -4.17
N GLY A 84 18.03 -6.08 -3.91
CA GLY A 84 17.83 -7.12 -4.92
C GLY A 84 17.07 -6.64 -6.15
N HIS A 85 16.12 -5.72 -5.96
CA HIS A 85 15.39 -5.10 -7.06
C HIS A 85 16.29 -4.14 -7.86
N LEU A 86 17.11 -3.32 -7.20
CA LEU A 86 18.01 -2.38 -7.88
C LEU A 86 19.13 -3.08 -8.62
N THR A 87 19.65 -4.18 -8.09
CA THR A 87 20.72 -4.97 -8.72
C THR A 87 20.24 -5.93 -9.80
N ALA A 88 18.93 -6.14 -9.91
CA ALA A 88 18.37 -6.95 -10.98
C ALA A 88 18.53 -6.22 -12.33
N PRO A 89 18.99 -6.90 -13.39
CA PRO A 89 18.91 -6.40 -14.75
C PRO A 89 17.47 -6.12 -15.19
N PRO A 90 17.22 -5.10 -16.03
CA PRO A 90 15.90 -4.87 -16.63
C PRO A 90 15.36 -6.10 -17.37
N GLY A 91 14.08 -6.38 -17.18
CA GLY A 91 13.39 -7.59 -17.65
C GLY A 91 13.65 -8.85 -16.81
N GLU A 92 14.56 -8.80 -15.83
CA GLU A 92 14.82 -9.95 -14.97
C GLU A 92 13.77 -10.07 -13.87
N LEU A 93 13.38 -11.32 -13.59
CA LEU A 93 12.46 -11.66 -12.53
C LEU A 93 13.08 -11.36 -11.17
N PHE A 94 12.36 -10.64 -10.31
CA PHE A 94 12.83 -10.36 -8.94
C PHE A 94 11.88 -10.85 -7.85
N SER A 95 10.60 -11.10 -8.15
CA SER A 95 9.67 -11.65 -7.16
C SER A 95 8.58 -12.52 -7.77
N ARG A 96 8.00 -13.38 -6.93
CA ARG A 96 6.81 -14.16 -7.22
C ARG A 96 5.88 -14.14 -6.02
N TRP A 97 4.60 -13.86 -6.25
CA TRP A 97 3.59 -13.90 -5.19
C TRP A 97 2.45 -14.81 -5.65
N LEU A 98 2.17 -15.84 -4.88
CA LEU A 98 1.04 -16.72 -5.12
C LEU A 98 -0.02 -16.43 -4.06
N THR A 99 -1.25 -16.20 -4.48
CA THR A 99 -2.38 -15.95 -3.58
C THR A 99 -3.43 -17.06 -3.67
N GLN A 100 -4.18 -17.27 -2.59
CA GLN A 100 -5.44 -18.03 -2.61
C GLN A 100 -6.52 -17.32 -1.80
N ASP A 101 -7.67 -17.11 -2.43
CA ASP A 101 -8.87 -16.59 -1.78
C ASP A 101 -9.47 -17.64 -0.83
N LEU A 102 -9.72 -17.23 0.41
CA LEU A 102 -10.46 -17.98 1.43
C LEU A 102 -11.87 -17.41 1.64
N MET A 103 -12.03 -16.12 1.41
CA MET A 103 -13.31 -15.43 1.44
C MET A 103 -13.35 -14.38 0.33
N PRO A 104 -14.53 -14.07 -0.23
CA PRO A 104 -15.84 -14.64 0.11
C PRO A 104 -16.03 -16.07 -0.48
N PRO A 105 -17.06 -16.84 -0.04
CA PRO A 105 -17.25 -18.24 -0.45
C PRO A 105 -17.30 -18.47 -1.96
N GLU A 106 -17.85 -17.52 -2.73
CA GLU A 106 -17.92 -17.56 -4.20
C GLU A 106 -16.56 -17.52 -4.88
N ASN A 107 -15.55 -16.95 -4.22
CA ASN A 107 -14.18 -16.87 -4.71
C ASN A 107 -13.26 -17.93 -4.09
N HIS A 108 -13.74 -18.68 -3.09
CA HIS A 108 -12.90 -19.61 -2.33
C HIS A 108 -12.12 -20.57 -3.24
N GLY A 109 -10.81 -20.57 -3.09
CA GLY A 109 -9.87 -21.40 -3.83
C GLY A 109 -9.42 -20.81 -5.17
N ASN A 110 -9.95 -19.66 -5.59
CA ASN A 110 -9.34 -18.87 -6.66
C ASN A 110 -7.89 -18.54 -6.27
N GLN A 111 -7.00 -18.55 -7.26
CA GLN A 111 -5.59 -18.24 -7.04
C GLN A 111 -5.11 -17.25 -8.09
N LEU A 112 -4.19 -16.37 -7.69
CA LEU A 112 -3.49 -15.46 -8.58
C LEU A 112 -1.99 -15.58 -8.35
N LEU A 113 -1.23 -15.80 -9.43
CA LEU A 113 0.23 -15.83 -9.41
C LEU A 113 0.74 -14.58 -10.13
N PHE A 114 1.44 -13.74 -9.38
CA PHE A 114 2.24 -12.63 -9.88
C PHE A 114 3.67 -13.11 -10.08
N ILE A 115 4.23 -12.84 -11.26
CA ILE A 115 5.65 -12.99 -11.55
C ILE A 115 6.16 -11.62 -11.97
N SER A 116 6.95 -10.98 -11.09
CA SER A 116 7.32 -9.57 -11.24
C SER A 116 8.74 -9.41 -11.77
N TYR A 117 8.93 -8.39 -12.61
CA TYR A 117 10.16 -8.11 -13.35
C TYR A 117 10.67 -6.71 -13.06
N ARG A 118 12.00 -6.56 -13.06
CA ARG A 118 12.64 -5.26 -13.01
C ARG A 118 12.28 -4.47 -14.27
N THR A 119 11.76 -3.26 -14.12
CA THR A 119 11.43 -2.41 -15.27
C THR A 119 12.64 -1.59 -15.73
N ASP A 120 12.58 -0.95 -16.88
CA ASP A 120 13.35 0.26 -17.21
C ASP A 120 12.57 1.04 -18.29
N LYS A 121 13.24 1.95 -19.01
CA LYS A 121 12.58 2.76 -20.04
C LYS A 121 12.11 1.91 -21.22
N GLU A 122 12.81 0.81 -21.50
CA GLU A 122 12.57 -0.12 -22.61
C GLU A 122 11.70 -1.31 -22.18
N GLN A 123 11.89 -1.84 -20.99
CA GLN A 123 11.19 -2.96 -20.36
C GLN A 123 10.16 -2.44 -19.35
N ARG A 124 9.00 -1.99 -19.83
CA ARG A 124 7.99 -1.34 -18.97
C ARG A 124 7.02 -2.30 -18.27
N LYS A 125 7.11 -3.60 -18.59
CA LYS A 125 6.22 -4.63 -18.07
C LYS A 125 6.65 -4.99 -16.64
N LYS A 126 5.76 -4.78 -15.68
CA LYS A 126 5.95 -5.07 -14.26
C LYS A 126 5.71 -6.52 -13.90
N ALA A 127 4.71 -7.18 -14.48
CA ALA A 127 4.43 -8.57 -14.12
C ALA A 127 3.77 -9.41 -15.23
N ASP A 128 3.94 -10.73 -15.12
CA ASP A 128 3.04 -11.73 -15.67
C ASP A 128 2.02 -12.17 -14.63
N LEU A 129 0.76 -12.30 -15.04
CA LEU A 129 -0.34 -12.72 -14.19
C LEU A 129 -0.93 -14.03 -14.68
N PHE A 130 -1.10 -14.97 -13.76
CA PHE A 130 -1.83 -16.22 -14.02
C PHE A 130 -2.94 -16.36 -12.98
N GLY A 131 -4.18 -16.57 -13.42
CA GLY A 131 -5.28 -16.87 -12.51
C GLY A 131 -5.81 -18.28 -12.68
N TYR A 132 -6.18 -18.89 -11.57
CA TYR A 132 -6.86 -20.16 -11.52
C TYR A 132 -8.25 -19.99 -10.91
N SER A 133 -9.25 -20.61 -11.53
CA SER A 133 -10.61 -20.72 -10.99
C SER A 133 -10.94 -22.19 -10.71
N PRO A 134 -11.31 -22.57 -9.47
CA PRO A 134 -11.78 -23.91 -9.15
C PRO A 134 -13.02 -24.34 -9.94
N THR A 135 -13.91 -23.39 -10.22
CA THR A 135 -15.15 -23.63 -10.99
C THR A 135 -14.84 -24.04 -12.42
N LEU A 136 -13.85 -23.38 -13.05
CA LEU A 136 -13.44 -23.70 -14.42
C LEU A 136 -12.34 -24.76 -14.49
N ARG A 137 -11.67 -25.05 -13.36
CA ARG A 137 -10.47 -25.90 -13.23
C ARG A 137 -9.40 -25.57 -14.27
N ARG A 138 -9.20 -24.26 -14.52
CA ARG A 138 -8.31 -23.77 -15.58
C ARG A 138 -7.45 -22.65 -15.05
N VAL A 139 -6.19 -22.69 -15.48
CA VAL A 139 -5.25 -21.58 -15.35
C VAL A 139 -5.27 -20.78 -16.64
N ARG A 140 -5.35 -19.45 -16.52
CA ARG A 140 -5.27 -18.51 -17.64
C ARG A 140 -4.19 -17.49 -17.36
N ARG A 141 -3.44 -17.14 -18.39
CA ARG A 141 -2.57 -15.96 -18.36
C ARG A 141 -3.40 -14.74 -18.67
N PHE A 142 -3.24 -13.67 -17.90
CA PHE A 142 -3.81 -12.37 -18.19
C PHE A 142 -2.72 -11.43 -18.71
N PRO A 143 -3.06 -10.49 -19.62
CA PRO A 143 -2.20 -9.35 -19.84
C PRO A 143 -2.03 -8.58 -18.52
N GLN A 144 -0.91 -7.87 -18.39
CA GLN A 144 -0.78 -6.91 -17.30
C GLN A 144 -1.89 -5.85 -17.42
N PRO A 145 -2.59 -5.50 -16.32
CA PRO A 145 -3.50 -4.36 -16.30
C PRO A 145 -2.79 -3.06 -16.71
N LEU A 146 -3.57 -2.11 -17.19
CA LEU A 146 -3.08 -0.74 -17.35
C LEU A 146 -2.71 -0.17 -15.97
N ARG A 147 -1.76 0.77 -15.93
CA ARG A 147 -1.20 1.26 -14.66
C ARG A 147 -2.28 1.93 -13.79
N GLU A 148 -3.20 2.62 -14.45
CA GLU A 148 -4.36 3.34 -13.91
C GLU A 148 -5.59 2.47 -13.68
N GLU A 149 -5.59 1.23 -14.19
CA GLU A 149 -6.73 0.35 -14.06
C GLU A 149 -6.88 -0.05 -12.60
N ARG A 150 -8.10 0.10 -12.08
CA ARG A 150 -8.43 -0.36 -10.74
C ARG A 150 -8.34 -1.87 -10.67
N MET A 151 -7.75 -2.36 -9.58
CA MET A 151 -7.85 -3.78 -9.24
C MET A 151 -9.34 -4.12 -9.10
N ILE A 152 -9.79 -5.21 -9.70
CA ILE A 152 -11.22 -5.55 -9.78
C ILE A 152 -11.82 -5.60 -8.37
N GLY A 153 -12.81 -4.75 -8.11
CA GLY A 153 -13.49 -4.68 -6.82
C GLY A 153 -12.75 -3.90 -5.73
N TRP A 154 -11.65 -3.22 -6.05
CA TRP A 154 -10.85 -2.44 -5.10
C TRP A 154 -10.72 -0.96 -5.52
N PRO A 155 -10.55 -0.03 -4.56
CA PRO A 155 -10.38 1.40 -4.87
C PRO A 155 -8.99 1.73 -5.42
N LEU A 156 -8.01 0.85 -5.23
CA LEU A 156 -6.61 1.06 -5.59
C LEU A 156 -6.34 0.64 -7.04
N THR A 157 -5.44 1.36 -7.71
CA THR A 157 -4.98 1.04 -9.07
C THR A 157 -3.90 -0.05 -9.06
N TYR A 158 -3.59 -0.60 -10.23
CA TYR A 158 -2.51 -1.58 -10.38
C TYR A 158 -1.17 -1.07 -9.85
N ASP A 159 -0.81 0.20 -10.10
CA ASP A 159 0.42 0.81 -9.57
C ASP A 159 0.38 1.10 -8.07
N ASP A 160 -0.81 1.29 -7.47
CA ASP A 160 -0.94 1.42 -6.01
C ASP A 160 -0.67 0.08 -5.30
N SER A 161 -1.02 -1.05 -5.94
CA SER A 161 -0.77 -2.39 -5.40
C SER A 161 0.68 -2.84 -5.59
N VAL A 162 1.15 -2.82 -6.84
CA VAL A 162 2.47 -3.40 -7.21
C VAL A 162 3.62 -2.45 -6.87
N GLY A 163 3.30 -1.18 -6.63
CA GLY A 163 4.25 -0.12 -6.30
C GLY A 163 4.71 0.66 -7.53
N ARG A 164 5.23 1.86 -7.30
CA ARG A 164 5.78 2.75 -8.32
C ARG A 164 7.30 2.71 -8.27
N ASP A 165 7.92 2.77 -9.43
CA ASP A 165 9.37 2.71 -9.51
C ASP A 165 9.96 4.12 -9.50
N ALA A 166 10.85 4.43 -8.57
CA ALA A 166 11.30 5.81 -8.35
C ALA A 166 11.98 6.44 -9.57
N TRP A 167 12.65 5.65 -10.41
CA TRP A 167 13.26 6.13 -11.65
C TRP A 167 12.24 6.62 -12.69
N GLU A 168 10.97 6.23 -12.59
CA GLU A 168 9.88 6.70 -13.47
C GLU A 168 9.46 8.16 -13.16
N PHE A 169 9.96 8.76 -12.08
CA PHE A 169 9.52 10.07 -11.56
C PHE A 169 10.67 11.06 -11.35
N ASN A 170 10.36 12.35 -11.44
CA ASN A 170 11.17 13.44 -10.92
C ASN A 170 10.71 13.76 -9.49
N TRP A 171 11.65 14.00 -8.59
CA TRP A 171 11.38 14.13 -7.16
C TRP A 171 11.70 15.52 -6.65
N ARG A 172 10.86 16.04 -5.74
CA ARG A 172 11.04 17.34 -5.10
C ARG A 172 10.65 17.26 -3.64
N LEU A 173 11.49 17.78 -2.75
CA LEU A 173 11.14 17.98 -1.35
C LEU A 173 10.17 19.17 -1.24
N LEU A 174 8.99 18.94 -0.68
CA LEU A 174 8.02 19.99 -0.36
C LEU A 174 8.29 20.61 1.02
N GLY A 175 8.79 19.79 1.96
CA GLY A 175 9.18 20.22 3.29
C GLY A 175 9.14 19.08 4.30
N THR A 176 8.98 19.44 5.57
CA THR A 176 8.80 18.50 6.68
C THR A 176 7.43 18.68 7.31
N ASP A 177 6.90 17.62 7.90
CA ASP A 177 5.62 17.64 8.59
C ASP A 177 5.66 16.72 9.82
N VAL A 178 4.60 16.74 10.61
CA VAL A 178 4.39 15.84 11.76
C VAL A 178 3.02 15.19 11.62
N LEU A 179 2.98 13.86 11.72
CA LEU A 179 1.76 13.06 11.73
C LEU A 179 1.49 12.53 13.14
N HIS A 180 0.33 12.85 13.70
CA HIS A 180 -0.14 12.32 14.97
C HIS A 180 -1.02 11.07 14.80
N GLU A 181 -1.66 10.94 13.63
CA GLU A 181 -2.60 9.88 13.28
C GLU A 181 -2.57 9.68 11.77
N THR A 182 -2.73 8.43 11.33
CA THR A 182 -3.02 8.06 9.93
C THR A 182 -4.40 7.40 9.89
N ILE A 183 -4.47 6.10 10.17
CA ILE A 183 -5.70 5.32 10.12
C ILE A 183 -6.59 5.65 11.32
N ARG A 184 -7.82 6.05 11.01
CA ARG A 184 -8.80 6.56 11.99
C ARG A 184 -9.85 5.50 12.31
N PHE A 185 -9.75 4.89 13.48
CA PHE A 185 -10.76 3.93 13.94
C PHE A 185 -12.08 4.65 14.29
N PRO A 186 -13.25 4.09 13.93
CA PRO A 186 -14.51 4.69 14.32
C PRO A 186 -14.80 4.41 15.80
N VAL A 187 -15.61 5.24 16.44
CA VAL A 187 -16.01 5.10 17.85
C VAL A 187 -16.75 3.78 18.16
N THR A 188 -17.27 3.13 17.13
CA THR A 188 -17.96 1.83 17.13
C THR A 188 -17.02 0.64 17.07
N ARG A 189 -15.74 0.83 16.71
CA ARG A 189 -14.72 -0.23 16.64
C ARG A 189 -13.46 0.22 17.35
N GLN A 190 -13.37 -0.10 18.64
CA GLN A 190 -12.25 0.32 19.50
C GLN A 190 -11.24 -0.79 19.80
N THR A 191 -11.43 -1.96 19.19
CA THR A 191 -10.55 -3.12 19.33
C THR A 191 -10.42 -3.82 17.97
N ILE A 192 -9.25 -4.40 17.71
CA ILE A 192 -8.99 -5.30 16.59
C ILE A 192 -8.33 -6.58 17.12
N THR A 193 -8.77 -7.74 16.63
CA THR A 193 -8.17 -9.03 16.98
C THR A 193 -7.12 -9.39 15.94
N LEU A 194 -5.84 -9.41 16.33
CA LEU A 194 -4.70 -9.73 15.48
C LEU A 194 -4.17 -11.13 15.80
N ALA A 195 -3.65 -11.82 14.79
CA ALA A 195 -3.06 -13.14 14.88
C ALA A 195 -1.54 -13.06 14.82
N SER A 196 -0.89 -13.72 15.77
CA SER A 196 0.54 -14.01 15.68
C SER A 196 0.80 -15.14 14.66
N PRO A 197 2.05 -15.30 14.18
CA PRO A 197 2.41 -16.36 13.24
C PRO A 197 2.24 -17.77 13.84
N GLY A 198 2.25 -17.88 15.17
CA GLY A 198 1.97 -19.11 15.91
C GLY A 198 0.48 -19.43 16.08
N GLY A 199 -0.41 -18.61 15.52
CA GLY A 199 -1.87 -18.83 15.59
C GLY A 199 -2.52 -18.38 16.90
N VAL A 200 -1.80 -17.63 17.75
CA VAL A 200 -2.39 -16.98 18.94
C VAL A 200 -3.06 -15.68 18.51
N PHE A 201 -4.32 -15.49 18.92
CA PHE A 201 -5.09 -14.27 18.70
C PHE A 201 -4.98 -13.34 19.90
N THR A 202 -4.85 -12.04 19.65
CA THR A 202 -4.76 -11.01 20.69
C THR A 202 -5.63 -9.83 20.31
N ASP A 203 -6.46 -9.41 21.24
CA ASP A 203 -7.23 -8.18 21.12
C ASP A 203 -6.35 -6.98 21.44
N VAL A 204 -6.22 -6.07 20.47
CA VAL A 204 -5.45 -4.83 20.58
C VAL A 204 -6.42 -3.66 20.56
N ALA A 205 -6.34 -2.79 21.55
CA ALA A 205 -7.15 -1.59 21.56
C ALA A 205 -6.68 -0.64 20.45
N ALA A 206 -7.62 0.00 19.75
CA ALA A 206 -7.31 0.91 18.63
C ALA A 206 -6.35 2.04 19.04
N LYS A 207 -6.50 2.56 20.26
CA LYS A 207 -5.63 3.60 20.82
C LYS A 207 -4.19 3.16 21.09
N ASP A 208 -3.94 1.85 21.16
CA ASP A 208 -2.62 1.26 21.40
C ASP A 208 -1.92 0.95 20.06
N LEU A 209 -2.58 1.18 18.91
CA LEU A 209 -1.96 1.07 17.59
C LEU A 209 -1.26 2.39 17.24
N LYS A 210 0.07 2.40 17.32
CA LYS A 210 0.89 3.53 16.89
C LYS A 210 1.28 3.44 15.41
N LEU A 211 1.55 4.59 14.78
CA LEU A 211 1.83 4.72 13.34
C LEU A 211 2.95 3.79 12.82
N MET A 212 3.93 3.47 13.66
CA MET A 212 5.13 2.68 13.37
C MET A 212 5.32 1.55 14.40
N GLY A 213 4.24 1.13 15.08
CA GLY A 213 4.30 0.09 16.10
C GLY A 213 4.98 0.53 17.40
N GLU A 214 4.95 -0.34 18.40
CA GLU A 214 5.42 -0.01 19.77
C GLU A 214 6.93 0.20 19.87
N ASP A 215 7.72 -0.53 19.08
CA ASP A 215 9.18 -0.58 19.20
C ASP A 215 9.91 0.50 18.38
N TYR A 216 9.18 1.39 17.70
CA TYR A 216 9.80 2.44 16.90
C TYR A 216 10.48 3.51 17.78
N ALA A 217 11.79 3.67 17.62
CA ALA A 217 12.63 4.45 18.52
C ALA A 217 12.58 5.97 18.31
N HIS A 218 11.91 6.46 17.26
CA HIS A 218 12.00 7.85 16.83
C HIS A 218 10.69 8.63 16.94
N TYR A 219 9.79 8.20 17.84
CA TYR A 219 8.64 9.00 18.20
C TYR A 219 9.06 10.34 18.82
N ASN A 220 8.32 11.39 18.48
CA ASN A 220 8.35 12.63 19.24
C ASN A 220 7.77 12.40 20.65
N PRO A 221 8.02 13.29 21.63
CA PRO A 221 7.54 13.12 23.01
C PRO A 221 6.01 12.96 23.14
N ASP A 222 5.24 13.43 22.17
CA ASP A 222 3.77 13.32 22.12
C ASP A 222 3.28 12.08 21.35
N GLY A 223 4.17 11.20 20.90
CA GLY A 223 3.86 10.00 20.13
C GLY A 223 3.68 10.23 18.63
N SER A 224 3.87 11.45 18.14
CA SER A 224 3.82 11.74 16.70
C SER A 224 5.08 11.30 15.95
N VAL A 225 4.98 11.18 14.63
CA VAL A 225 6.09 10.84 13.74
C VAL A 225 6.44 12.04 12.87
N SER A 226 7.72 12.42 12.87
CA SER A 226 8.25 13.45 11.97
C SER A 226 8.44 12.87 10.57
N THR A 227 7.99 13.59 9.53
CA THR A 227 8.04 13.13 8.14
C THR A 227 8.75 14.12 7.23
N TYR A 228 9.38 13.60 6.17
CA TYR A 228 9.63 14.34 4.95
C TYR A 228 8.38 14.27 4.07
N VAL A 229 8.07 15.38 3.40
CA VAL A 229 6.98 15.42 2.42
C VAL A 229 7.58 15.63 1.05
N VAL A 230 7.50 14.62 0.19
CA VAL A 230 8.11 14.62 -1.14
C VAL A 230 7.06 14.48 -2.24
N GLU A 231 7.24 15.21 -3.32
CA GLU A 231 6.43 15.16 -4.54
C GLU A 231 7.18 14.36 -5.61
N ALA A 232 6.50 13.37 -6.19
CA ALA A 232 6.93 12.63 -7.37
C ALA A 232 6.08 13.04 -8.57
N ARG A 233 6.71 13.51 -9.64
CA ARG A 233 6.06 13.84 -10.93
C ARG A 233 6.49 12.86 -12.00
N PRO A 234 5.57 12.22 -12.75
CA PRO A 234 5.95 11.24 -13.75
C PRO A 234 6.81 11.89 -14.84
N LYS A 235 7.84 11.18 -15.29
CA LYS A 235 8.63 11.57 -16.46
C LYS A 235 7.84 11.18 -17.72
N ALA A 236 7.45 12.15 -18.53
CA ALA A 236 6.59 11.91 -19.70
C ALA A 236 7.18 10.93 -20.73
N ASP A 237 8.51 10.84 -20.82
CA ASP A 237 9.20 9.89 -21.70
C ASP A 237 9.27 8.45 -21.14
N TRP A 238 9.05 8.29 -19.83
CA TRP A 238 8.95 6.98 -19.15
C TRP A 238 7.51 6.50 -19.04
N LEU A 239 6.62 7.39 -18.61
CA LEU A 239 5.20 7.15 -18.39
C LEU A 239 4.37 8.11 -19.26
N PRO A 240 4.28 7.86 -20.58
CA PRO A 240 3.42 8.66 -21.45
C PRO A 240 1.96 8.48 -21.03
N ASP A 241 1.21 9.59 -21.03
CA ASP A 241 -0.21 9.64 -20.69
C ASP A 241 -0.57 9.05 -19.32
N TYR A 242 0.36 9.12 -18.35
CA TYR A 242 0.14 8.61 -17.00
C TYR A 242 -1.00 9.36 -16.31
N TYR A 243 -1.89 8.60 -15.67
CA TYR A 243 -3.12 9.13 -15.07
C TYR A 243 -2.90 10.05 -13.86
N ALA A 244 -1.73 9.98 -13.20
CA ALA A 244 -1.40 10.82 -12.07
C ALA A 244 -0.47 11.96 -12.53
N GLY A 245 -0.83 13.21 -12.25
CA GLY A 245 0.03 14.37 -12.50
C GLY A 245 1.13 14.53 -11.46
N ARG A 246 0.86 14.07 -10.23
CA ARG A 246 1.84 14.00 -9.14
C ARG A 246 1.37 13.01 -8.08
N VAL A 247 2.33 12.48 -7.33
CA VAL A 247 2.11 11.69 -6.12
C VAL A 247 2.86 12.36 -4.98
N ILE A 248 2.21 12.55 -3.82
CA ILE A 248 2.81 13.18 -2.65
C ILE A 248 2.91 12.14 -1.54
N TYR A 249 4.09 11.99 -0.97
CA TYR A 249 4.38 11.02 0.09
C TYR A 249 4.77 11.72 1.38
N TRP A 250 4.21 11.25 2.49
CA TRP A 250 4.71 11.52 3.83
C TRP A 250 5.56 10.33 4.25
N LEU A 251 6.86 10.52 4.16
CA LEU A 251 7.87 9.52 4.49
C LEU A 251 8.38 9.79 5.90
N ASP A 252 8.35 8.80 6.79
CA ASP A 252 9.05 8.88 8.06
C ASP A 252 10.52 9.34 7.85
N GLN A 253 11.00 10.29 8.65
CA GLN A 253 12.33 10.89 8.49
C GLN A 253 13.51 9.93 8.75
N HIS A 254 13.27 8.77 9.37
CA HIS A 254 14.31 7.82 9.75
C HIS A 254 14.39 6.64 8.79
N LEU A 255 13.27 5.95 8.57
CA LEU A 255 13.22 4.75 7.74
C LEU A 255 12.77 5.05 6.32
N PHE A 256 12.20 6.22 6.05
CA PHE A 256 11.52 6.58 4.79
C PHE A 256 10.28 5.73 4.51
N TYR A 257 9.67 5.19 5.57
CA TYR A 257 8.43 4.44 5.45
C TYR A 257 7.27 5.37 5.03
N PRO A 258 6.52 5.05 3.96
CA PRO A 258 5.39 5.86 3.52
C PRO A 258 4.18 5.67 4.46
N LEU A 259 3.89 6.68 5.28
CA LEU A 259 2.76 6.67 6.22
C LEU A 259 1.47 7.18 5.57
N ARG A 260 1.60 8.07 4.59
CA ARG A 260 0.51 8.60 3.78
C ARG A 260 0.99 8.84 2.35
N THR A 261 0.15 8.49 1.39
CA THR A 261 0.35 8.79 -0.03
C THR A 261 -0.90 9.44 -0.59
N GLU A 262 -0.74 10.52 -1.35
CA GLU A 262 -1.82 11.18 -2.10
C GLU A 262 -1.50 11.15 -3.59
N VAL A 263 -2.47 10.75 -4.39
CA VAL A 263 -2.36 10.76 -5.86
C VAL A 263 -3.25 11.86 -6.40
N HIS A 264 -2.68 12.75 -7.21
CA HIS A 264 -3.41 13.83 -7.86
C HIS A 264 -3.39 13.67 -9.38
N SER A 265 -4.46 14.10 -10.04
CA SER A 265 -4.59 14.13 -11.49
C SER A 265 -3.61 15.13 -12.14
N PRO A 266 -3.42 15.08 -13.47
CA PRO A 266 -2.69 16.10 -14.21
C PRO A 266 -3.22 17.52 -13.96
N ASP A 267 -4.53 17.67 -13.76
CA ASP A 267 -5.19 18.94 -13.46
C ASP A 267 -5.09 19.33 -11.98
N GLY A 268 -4.49 18.48 -11.13
CA GLY A 268 -4.24 18.73 -9.71
C GLY A 268 -5.35 18.28 -8.77
N GLU A 269 -6.43 17.67 -9.28
CA GLU A 269 -7.50 17.12 -8.46
C GLU A 269 -7.02 15.93 -7.64
N LEU A 270 -7.47 15.81 -6.39
CA LEU A 270 -7.16 14.64 -5.56
C LEU A 270 -7.94 13.42 -6.06
N LEU A 271 -7.23 12.36 -6.43
CA LEU A 271 -7.80 11.10 -6.92
C LEU A 271 -7.92 10.06 -5.81
N PHE A 272 -6.88 9.92 -4.99
CA PHE A 272 -6.72 8.78 -4.11
C PHE A 272 -5.85 9.10 -2.90
N ILE A 273 -6.17 8.48 -1.75
CA ILE A 273 -5.36 8.52 -0.53
C ILE A 273 -5.09 7.08 -0.04
N ASP A 274 -3.83 6.78 0.28
CA ASP A 274 -3.38 5.59 1.02
C ASP A 274 -2.81 6.04 2.37
N GLU A 275 -3.29 5.44 3.46
CA GLU A 275 -2.77 5.62 4.81
C GLU A 275 -2.42 4.28 5.43
N ARG A 276 -1.31 4.27 6.18
CA ARG A 276 -0.76 3.04 6.75
C ARG A 276 -0.46 3.18 8.23
N VAL A 277 -0.59 2.04 8.91
CA VAL A 277 0.04 1.76 10.21
C VAL A 277 1.06 0.66 9.97
N ALA A 278 2.31 0.90 10.33
CA ALA A 278 3.41 -0.03 10.13
C ALA A 278 3.83 -0.70 11.44
N THR A 279 4.44 -1.87 11.34
CA THR A 279 5.13 -2.53 12.46
C THR A 279 6.31 -3.35 11.93
N ILE A 280 7.26 -3.67 12.79
CA ILE A 280 8.34 -4.58 12.44
C ILE A 280 7.80 -6.01 12.36
N MET A 281 7.80 -6.58 11.15
CA MET A 281 7.32 -7.95 10.91
C MET A 281 8.46 -8.93 10.61
N ASN A 282 9.64 -8.42 10.25
CA ASN A 282 10.85 -9.21 10.08
C ASN A 282 12.03 -8.59 10.85
N PRO A 283 12.19 -8.88 12.15
CA PRO A 283 13.21 -8.26 12.98
C PRO A 283 14.66 -8.55 12.52
N ASP A 284 14.89 -9.65 11.79
CA ASP A 284 16.22 -10.03 11.30
C ASP A 284 16.75 -9.06 10.23
N LEU A 285 15.88 -8.26 9.61
CA LEU A 285 16.24 -7.25 8.62
C LEU A 285 16.43 -5.84 9.22
N GLY A 286 16.27 -5.69 10.55
CA GLY A 286 16.26 -4.38 11.22
C GLY A 286 15.19 -3.47 10.63
N ASP A 287 15.56 -2.23 10.33
CA ASP A 287 14.68 -1.21 9.74
C ASP A 287 13.95 -1.65 8.46
N ARG A 288 14.59 -2.50 7.64
CA ARG A 288 13.98 -3.02 6.41
C ARG A 288 12.88 -4.05 6.68
N GLY A 289 12.74 -4.52 7.91
CA GLY A 289 11.72 -5.47 8.34
C GLY A 289 10.35 -4.87 8.62
N TYR A 290 10.20 -3.54 8.49
CA TYR A 290 8.94 -2.84 8.68
C TYR A 290 7.94 -3.10 7.53
N HIS A 291 6.70 -3.40 7.87
CA HIS A 291 5.63 -3.63 6.90
C HIS A 291 4.29 -3.05 7.39
N ASN A 292 3.36 -2.80 6.47
CA ASN A 292 2.05 -2.26 6.83
C ASN A 292 1.25 -3.34 7.56
N LEU A 293 0.96 -3.12 8.83
CA LEU A 293 -0.01 -3.92 9.58
C LEU A 293 -1.43 -3.64 9.07
N ILE A 294 -1.77 -2.36 8.89
CA ILE A 294 -3.05 -1.92 8.36
C ILE A 294 -2.78 -0.92 7.23
N ALA A 295 -3.50 -1.06 6.13
CA ALA A 295 -3.59 -0.06 5.07
C ALA A 295 -5.06 0.31 4.84
N VAL A 296 -5.33 1.60 4.62
CA VAL A 296 -6.66 2.11 4.25
C VAL A 296 -6.52 2.93 2.98
N TRP A 297 -7.42 2.68 2.04
CA TRP A 297 -7.46 3.32 0.74
C TRP A 297 -8.79 4.01 0.53
N TRP A 298 -8.74 5.20 -0.08
CA TRP A 298 -9.92 5.96 -0.45
C TRP A 298 -9.78 6.52 -1.86
N ASP A 299 -10.59 6.02 -2.80
CA ASP A 299 -10.81 6.69 -4.09
C ASP A 299 -11.81 7.83 -3.85
N VAL A 300 -11.30 9.05 -3.95
CA VAL A 300 -12.03 10.27 -3.59
C VAL A 300 -13.13 10.57 -4.60
N ARG A 301 -12.95 10.17 -5.86
CA ARG A 301 -13.90 10.47 -6.95
C ARG A 301 -15.19 9.68 -6.81
N GLU A 302 -15.04 8.41 -6.45
CA GLU A 302 -16.14 7.46 -6.31
C GLU A 302 -16.58 7.32 -4.86
N ASP A 303 -15.92 8.01 -3.92
CA ASP A 303 -16.10 7.84 -2.47
C ASP A 303 -16.03 6.36 -2.03
N PHE A 304 -15.09 5.63 -2.62
CA PHE A 304 -14.96 4.17 -2.50
C PHE A 304 -13.79 3.78 -1.60
N TYR A 305 -14.04 2.91 -0.62
CA TYR A 305 -13.06 2.53 0.39
C TYR A 305 -12.52 1.13 0.23
N GLY A 306 -11.31 0.94 0.73
CA GLY A 306 -10.71 -0.35 0.93
C GLY A 306 -9.86 -0.34 2.19
N TYR A 307 -9.70 -1.51 2.79
CA TYR A 307 -8.70 -1.73 3.82
C TYR A 307 -8.05 -3.10 3.63
N SER A 308 -6.86 -3.25 4.19
CA SER A 308 -6.21 -4.55 4.37
C SER A 308 -5.49 -4.58 5.71
N VAL A 309 -5.51 -5.74 6.36
CA VAL A 309 -4.75 -6.07 7.56
C VAL A 309 -3.84 -7.24 7.22
N HIS A 310 -2.52 -7.01 7.27
CA HIS A 310 -1.53 -8.06 7.06
C HIS A 310 -1.28 -8.77 8.39
N ASP A 311 -1.81 -9.98 8.49
CA ASP A 311 -1.92 -10.71 9.76
C ASP A 311 -1.22 -12.07 9.69
N ALA A 312 -0.91 -12.65 10.85
CA ALA A 312 -0.22 -13.94 10.99
C ALA A 312 1.03 -14.13 10.11
N MET A 313 1.76 -13.05 9.79
CA MET A 313 2.90 -13.10 8.87
C MET A 313 4.06 -13.92 9.44
N SER A 314 4.50 -14.95 8.70
CA SER A 314 5.67 -15.75 9.03
C SER A 314 6.78 -15.55 8.01
N VAL A 315 7.99 -15.22 8.46
CA VAL A 315 9.20 -15.22 7.62
C VAL A 315 9.49 -16.64 7.15
N LYS A 316 9.87 -16.80 5.88
CA LYS A 316 10.15 -18.11 5.28
C LYS A 316 11.53 -18.17 4.64
N THR A 317 12.12 -19.36 4.70
CA THR A 317 13.21 -19.76 3.80
C THR A 317 12.64 -20.84 2.88
N TRP A 318 12.51 -20.53 1.60
CA TRP A 318 11.99 -21.47 0.61
C TRP A 318 13.09 -22.40 0.13
N SER A 319 12.86 -23.71 0.12
CA SER A 319 13.77 -24.64 -0.55
C SER A 319 13.61 -24.52 -2.08
N GLN A 320 14.63 -24.91 -2.85
CA GLN A 320 14.51 -24.93 -4.32
C GLN A 320 13.29 -25.74 -4.79
N LYS A 321 13.00 -26.84 -4.10
CA LYS A 321 11.81 -27.67 -4.39
C LYS A 321 10.51 -26.88 -4.16
N ASP A 322 10.43 -26.08 -3.11
CA ASP A 322 9.24 -25.24 -2.85
C ASP A 322 9.09 -24.18 -3.94
N LEU A 323 10.20 -23.58 -4.39
CA LEU A 323 10.21 -22.60 -5.48
C LEU A 323 9.72 -23.20 -6.80
N ASP A 324 10.24 -24.37 -7.17
CA ASP A 324 9.88 -25.07 -8.40
C ASP A 324 8.43 -25.55 -8.40
N VAL A 325 7.90 -25.86 -7.21
CA VAL A 325 6.52 -26.31 -7.04
C VAL A 325 5.58 -25.12 -6.92
N PHE A 326 5.59 -24.39 -5.81
CA PHE A 326 4.52 -23.46 -5.44
C PHE A 326 4.40 -22.28 -6.40
N PHE A 327 5.53 -21.71 -6.85
CA PHE A 327 5.51 -20.48 -7.63
C PHE A 327 5.48 -20.75 -9.14
N SER A 328 4.62 -21.68 -9.56
CA SER A 328 4.42 -22.07 -10.95
C SER A 328 2.93 -22.12 -11.33
N PRO A 329 2.57 -21.81 -12.59
CA PRO A 329 1.20 -21.97 -13.07
C PRO A 329 0.65 -23.40 -12.92
N ASP A 330 1.52 -24.41 -12.93
CA ASP A 330 1.10 -25.82 -12.81
C ASP A 330 0.66 -26.19 -11.39
N PHE A 331 1.25 -25.58 -10.36
CA PHE A 331 0.82 -25.79 -8.98
C PHE A 331 -0.62 -25.37 -8.75
N MET A 332 -1.05 -24.26 -9.35
CA MET A 332 -2.38 -23.68 -9.15
C MET A 332 -3.51 -24.69 -9.45
N ARG A 333 -3.26 -25.65 -10.34
CA ARG A 333 -4.23 -26.71 -10.71
C ARG A 333 -4.49 -27.74 -9.61
N ARG A 334 -3.68 -27.79 -8.56
CA ARG A 334 -3.78 -28.80 -7.50
C ARG A 334 -4.94 -28.55 -6.54
N GLY A 335 -5.49 -27.32 -6.51
CA GLY A 335 -6.70 -26.99 -5.76
C GLY A 335 -6.53 -26.96 -4.23
N TRP A 336 -5.31 -27.09 -3.72
CA TRP A 336 -4.96 -26.89 -2.30
C TRP A 336 -3.86 -25.85 -2.19
N PHE A 337 -3.70 -25.27 -1.00
CA PHE A 337 -2.72 -24.23 -0.71
C PHE A 337 -1.89 -24.57 0.52
N PRO A 338 -0.57 -24.32 0.50
CA PRO A 338 0.25 -24.54 1.68
C PRO A 338 -0.06 -23.44 2.71
N GLU A 339 -0.09 -23.80 3.99
CA GLU A 339 -0.28 -22.89 5.15
C GLU A 339 -1.74 -22.46 5.44
N PRO A 340 -2.44 -23.11 6.39
CA PRO A 340 -3.80 -22.73 6.77
C PRO A 340 -3.81 -21.57 7.79
N LEU A 341 -3.27 -20.41 7.40
CA LEU A 341 -3.30 -19.22 8.24
C LEU A 341 -4.75 -18.76 8.50
N LYS A 342 -4.96 -18.11 9.65
CA LYS A 342 -6.26 -17.61 10.08
C LYS A 342 -6.13 -16.19 10.59
N THR A 343 -7.19 -15.41 10.41
CA THR A 343 -7.31 -14.02 10.87
C THR A 343 -8.74 -13.73 11.30
N GLN A 344 -8.87 -12.83 12.27
CA GLN A 344 -10.14 -12.32 12.82
C GLN A 344 -10.21 -10.78 12.75
N ALA A 345 -9.43 -10.18 11.84
CA ALA A 345 -9.34 -8.73 11.72
C ALA A 345 -10.47 -8.10 10.85
N ALA A 346 -11.36 -8.92 10.30
CA ALA A 346 -12.47 -8.48 9.45
C ALA A 346 -13.39 -7.46 10.14
N ILE A 347 -13.84 -6.48 9.35
CA ILE A 347 -14.90 -5.54 9.73
C ILE A 347 -16.24 -6.26 9.54
N SER A 348 -17.10 -6.28 10.56
CA SER A 348 -18.35 -7.05 10.50
C SER A 348 -19.55 -6.23 10.04
N SER A 349 -19.49 -4.90 10.18
CA SER A 349 -20.55 -3.98 9.76
C SER A 349 -20.01 -2.68 9.16
N PRO A 350 -20.78 -2.00 8.27
CA PRO A 350 -20.35 -0.74 7.68
C PRO A 350 -20.02 0.37 8.69
N ASP A 351 -20.68 0.40 9.85
CA ASP A 351 -20.41 1.42 10.89
C ASP A 351 -19.14 1.15 11.69
N GLU A 352 -18.56 -0.05 11.61
CA GLU A 352 -17.23 -0.40 12.15
C GLU A 352 -16.08 -0.06 11.18
N PHE A 353 -16.38 0.43 9.98
CA PHE A 353 -15.37 0.77 8.98
C PHE A 353 -14.57 2.01 9.38
N PHE A 354 -13.29 2.04 8.98
CA PHE A 354 -12.39 3.18 9.22
C PHE A 354 -12.99 4.49 8.73
N LEU A 355 -12.75 5.57 9.47
CA LEU A 355 -13.10 6.91 9.00
C LEU A 355 -12.24 7.29 7.79
N ARG A 356 -12.76 8.18 6.94
CA ARG A 356 -11.98 8.79 5.85
C ARG A 356 -10.66 9.36 6.38
N PRO A 357 -9.56 9.24 5.62
CA PRO A 357 -8.34 10.00 5.87
C PRO A 357 -8.62 11.49 6.07
N TYR A 358 -7.88 12.14 6.97
CA TYR A 358 -7.95 13.60 7.07
C TYR A 358 -7.49 14.23 5.75
N LEU A 359 -8.08 15.36 5.37
CA LEU A 359 -7.67 16.08 4.16
C LEU A 359 -6.48 17.02 4.41
N TYR A 360 -6.25 17.45 5.66
CA TYR A 360 -5.14 18.35 6.03
C TYR A 360 -4.99 19.56 5.09
N ARG A 361 -6.08 20.28 4.79
CA ARG A 361 -6.14 21.28 3.72
C ARG A 361 -5.11 22.41 3.82
N ASP A 362 -4.65 22.68 5.04
CA ASP A 362 -3.67 23.70 5.40
C ASP A 362 -2.23 23.29 5.08
N LYS A 363 -1.94 21.99 4.93
CA LYS A 363 -0.59 21.50 4.67
C LYS A 363 -0.26 21.59 3.17
N PHE A 364 0.88 22.22 2.83
CA PHE A 364 1.40 22.31 1.45
C PHE A 364 0.37 22.77 0.38
N PRO A 365 -0.36 23.88 0.58
CA PRO A 365 -1.46 24.30 -0.31
C PRO A 365 -1.02 24.66 -1.73
N GLU A 366 0.27 24.95 -1.96
CA GLU A 366 0.82 25.17 -3.30
C GLU A 366 0.97 23.87 -4.09
N ALA A 367 1.15 22.74 -3.39
CA ALA A 367 1.31 21.43 -4.01
C ALA A 367 -0.01 20.64 -4.07
N ARG A 368 -0.97 20.97 -3.19
CA ARG A 368 -2.19 20.19 -2.95
C ARG A 368 -3.43 21.02 -3.23
N SER A 369 -4.35 20.47 -4.02
CA SER A 369 -5.65 21.06 -4.31
C SER A 369 -6.76 20.07 -3.95
N PHE A 370 -7.85 20.59 -3.39
CA PHE A 370 -9.00 19.82 -2.98
C PHE A 370 -10.26 20.43 -3.60
N GLN A 371 -10.69 19.85 -4.71
CA GLN A 371 -11.97 20.17 -5.33
C GLN A 371 -12.90 19.00 -5.09
N LEU A 372 -13.69 19.06 -4.01
CA LEU A 372 -14.65 18.02 -3.67
C LEU A 372 -16.07 18.54 -3.90
N PRO A 373 -17.01 17.68 -4.33
CA PRO A 373 -18.42 18.04 -4.35
C PRO A 373 -18.90 18.49 -2.97
N ALA A 374 -19.75 19.53 -2.91
CA ALA A 374 -20.27 20.08 -1.65
C ALA A 374 -21.01 19.03 -0.80
N SER A 375 -21.66 18.06 -1.44
CA SER A 375 -22.31 16.92 -0.79
C SER A 375 -21.31 16.01 -0.07
N LEU A 376 -20.16 15.74 -0.70
CA LEU A 376 -19.07 14.95 -0.11
C LEU A 376 -18.43 15.71 1.06
N GLU A 377 -18.20 17.01 0.92
CA GLU A 377 -17.68 17.86 2.01
C GLU A 377 -18.58 17.81 3.25
N ALA A 378 -19.88 17.99 3.04
CA ALA A 378 -20.85 18.01 4.13
C ALA A 378 -20.94 16.62 4.79
N ARG A 379 -20.85 15.54 4.02
CA ARG A 379 -20.75 14.16 4.52
C ARG A 379 -19.49 13.93 5.35
N ILE A 380 -18.32 14.35 4.87
CA ILE A 380 -17.04 14.26 5.60
C ILE A 380 -17.18 14.94 6.97
N ARG A 381 -17.73 16.17 7.00
CA ARG A 381 -17.95 16.90 8.26
C ARG A 381 -18.89 16.15 9.21
N ALA A 382 -20.02 15.66 8.70
CA ALA A 382 -20.99 14.93 9.52
C ALA A 382 -20.39 13.65 10.13
N GLN A 383 -19.63 12.89 9.35
CA GLN A 383 -19.02 11.65 9.81
C GLN A 383 -17.85 11.88 10.76
N ASN A 384 -17.05 12.94 10.53
CA ASN A 384 -16.04 13.38 11.49
C ASN A 384 -16.68 13.77 12.83
N ALA A 385 -17.81 14.50 12.81
CA ALA A 385 -18.54 14.85 14.03
C ALA A 385 -19.15 13.63 14.73
N ALA A 386 -19.61 12.63 13.97
CA ALA A 386 -20.16 11.38 14.49
C ALA A 386 -19.09 10.40 14.98
N GLY A 387 -17.83 10.57 14.54
CA GLY A 387 -16.75 9.63 14.83
C GLY A 387 -16.90 8.26 14.14
N ARG A 388 -17.74 8.15 13.11
CA ARG A 388 -17.94 6.91 12.32
C ARG A 388 -18.52 7.22 10.94
N ILE A 389 -18.46 6.25 10.03
CA ILE A 389 -19.20 6.32 8.77
C ILE A 389 -20.72 6.26 9.07
N VAL A 390 -21.50 7.14 8.42
CA VAL A 390 -22.95 7.28 8.62
C VAL A 390 -23.68 7.12 7.29
N PHE A 391 -24.73 6.30 7.31
CA PHE A 391 -25.64 6.04 6.20
C PHE A 391 -27.02 6.67 6.49
N GLY A 392 -27.72 7.09 5.43
CA GLY A 392 -29.09 7.59 5.46
C GLY A 392 -30.10 6.45 5.66
N GLU A 393 -31.37 6.83 5.80
CA GLU A 393 -32.47 5.87 6.05
C GLU A 393 -32.70 4.88 4.88
N ASP A 394 -32.24 5.22 3.68
CA ASP A 394 -32.27 4.41 2.47
C ASP A 394 -31.07 3.46 2.32
N GLY A 395 -30.13 3.48 3.27
CA GLY A 395 -28.90 2.69 3.24
C GLY A 395 -27.78 3.30 2.39
N GLU A 396 -28.03 4.41 1.69
CA GLU A 396 -26.96 5.16 1.00
C GLU A 396 -26.14 5.97 2.00
N LEU A 397 -24.89 6.35 1.68
CA LEU A 397 -24.13 7.25 2.55
C LEU A 397 -24.91 8.55 2.77
N ALA A 398 -25.19 8.87 4.04
CA ALA A 398 -26.07 9.97 4.41
C ALA A 398 -25.66 11.24 3.65
N GLN A 399 -26.58 11.77 2.85
CA GLN A 399 -26.41 13.08 2.26
C GLN A 399 -26.57 14.08 3.40
N ALA A 400 -25.50 14.79 3.73
CA ALA A 400 -25.64 15.90 4.64
C ALA A 400 -26.50 16.98 3.96
N ALA A 401 -27.52 17.46 4.67
CA ALA A 401 -28.36 18.55 4.19
C ALA A 401 -27.46 19.73 3.81
N VAL A 402 -27.42 20.06 2.52
CA VAL A 402 -26.75 21.28 2.05
C VAL A 402 -27.63 22.44 2.52
N PRO A 403 -27.13 23.36 3.36
CA PRO A 403 -27.89 24.55 3.68
C PRO A 403 -28.19 25.28 2.37
N VAL A 404 -29.47 25.47 2.08
CA VAL A 404 -29.91 26.34 0.99
C VAL A 404 -29.81 27.75 1.57
N ASP A 405 -28.83 28.53 1.11
CA ASP A 405 -28.77 29.97 1.36
C ASP A 405 -29.88 30.71 0.60
#